data_AF-A0A9X2RLK1-F1
#
_entry.id   AF-A0A9X2RLK1-F1
#
_cell.length_a   1.000
_cell.length_b   1.000
_cell.length_c   1.000
_cell.angle_alpha   90.00
_cell.angle_beta   90.00
_cell.angle_gamma   90.00
#
_symmetry.space_group_name_H-M   'P 1'
#
loop_
_entity.id
_entity.type
_entity.pdbx_description
1 polymer ?
#
loop_
_entity_poly.entity_id
_entity_poly.type
_entity_poly.pdbx_seq_one_letter_code
_entity_poly.pdbx_strand_id
1 'polypeptide(L)'
;MRPTPARILRRRVAQLDAAVDPTADTDARLRHFTSVMTAWTEPEMTALAGGPAILAPSEVEEADETADSCLLLGRLARDAECLVRGPLDRTRQHWIGTAPHELMPHRRPAPDQEHFTAPGGDPTPPSTKPFHLGLYTSTARRDGPGMWRMFLDLGSSLHPRPWQTWELPVTDPAADVLGIGGASDWAAFVGRYPLVRGDDVYPDWAKAAQDFAGVHMTLRAIVAAQGFRIPVTDGLAAAPFWDIESVLWLRWCFATPRLVEITAPDSRP
;
A
#
# COMPACT_ATOMS: atom_id res chain seq x y z
N MET A 1 14.95 27.96 4.97
CA MET A 1 14.89 26.86 5.95
C MET A 1 14.25 25.64 5.30
N ARG A 2 14.91 24.47 5.36
CA ARG A 2 14.35 23.21 4.88
C ARG A 2 13.16 22.80 5.78
N PRO A 3 12.07 22.25 5.23
CA PRO A 3 10.96 21.75 6.05
C PRO A 3 11.41 20.62 6.97
N THR A 4 10.94 20.66 8.22
CA THR A 4 11.04 19.50 9.13
C THR A 4 10.09 18.39 8.67
N PRO A 5 10.34 17.12 9.02
CA PRO A 5 9.42 16.01 8.77
C PRO A 5 7.99 16.31 9.20
N ALA A 6 7.80 16.85 10.42
CA ALA A 6 6.49 17.28 10.92
C ALA A 6 5.80 18.31 9.99
N ARG A 7 6.57 19.26 9.42
CA ARG A 7 6.00 20.25 8.47
C ARG A 7 5.62 19.60 7.14
N ILE A 8 6.39 18.63 6.66
CA ILE A 8 6.07 17.86 5.45
C ILE A 8 4.77 17.09 5.66
N LEU A 9 4.64 16.40 6.79
CA LEU A 9 3.46 15.61 7.10
C LEU A 9 2.20 16.46 7.28
N ARG A 10 2.29 17.60 7.99
CA ARG A 10 1.16 18.54 8.09
C ARG A 10 0.74 19.10 6.72
N ARG A 11 1.69 19.33 5.81
CA ARG A 11 1.38 19.72 4.42
C ARG A 11 0.63 18.61 3.69
N ARG A 12 1.06 17.35 3.85
CA ARG A 12 0.36 16.17 3.29
C ARG A 12 -1.08 16.09 3.80
N VAL A 13 -1.29 16.19 5.11
CA VAL A 13 -2.63 16.19 5.72
C VAL A 13 -3.47 17.37 5.21
N ALA A 14 -2.90 18.58 5.13
CA ALA A 14 -3.62 19.73 4.59
C ALA A 14 -4.04 19.54 3.13
N GLN A 15 -3.23 18.87 2.30
CA GLN A 15 -3.61 18.55 0.91
C GLN A 15 -4.72 17.50 0.84
N LEU A 16 -4.67 16.48 1.72
CA LEU A 16 -5.76 15.51 1.84
C LEU A 16 -7.06 16.20 2.28
N ASP A 17 -6.97 17.16 3.20
CA ASP A 17 -8.13 17.88 3.73
C ASP A 17 -8.66 19.00 2.83
N ALA A 18 -7.85 19.51 1.89
CA ALA A 18 -8.22 20.65 1.03
C ALA A 18 -9.45 20.41 0.14
N ALA A 19 -9.74 19.16 -0.24
CA ALA A 19 -10.89 18.80 -1.07
C ALA A 19 -11.92 17.96 -0.33
N VAL A 20 -11.96 18.06 1.00
CA VAL A 20 -12.88 17.30 1.86
C VAL A 20 -14.29 17.90 1.81
N ASP A 21 -14.96 17.68 0.68
CA ASP A 21 -16.38 17.98 0.50
C ASP A 21 -17.22 17.10 1.46
N PRO A 22 -18.04 17.71 2.35
CA PRO A 22 -18.94 16.98 3.25
C PRO A 22 -19.94 16.08 2.53
N THR A 23 -20.31 16.44 1.31
CA THR A 23 -21.34 15.77 0.51
C THR A 23 -20.77 14.74 -0.45
N ALA A 24 -19.47 14.81 -0.75
CA ALA A 24 -18.80 13.82 -1.59
C ALA A 24 -18.96 12.42 -0.99
N ASP A 25 -19.22 11.43 -1.83
CA ASP A 25 -19.30 10.04 -1.42
C ASP A 25 -17.91 9.45 -1.11
N THR A 26 -17.88 8.19 -0.64
CA THR A 26 -16.65 7.47 -0.36
C THR A 26 -15.75 7.30 -1.59
N ASP A 27 -16.31 7.20 -2.81
CA ASP A 27 -15.54 7.00 -4.04
C ASP A 27 -14.73 8.25 -4.38
N ALA A 28 -15.39 9.41 -4.40
CA ALA A 28 -14.74 10.70 -4.63
C ALA A 28 -13.63 10.96 -3.60
N ARG A 29 -13.88 10.62 -2.33
CA ARG A 29 -12.89 10.75 -1.25
C ARG A 29 -11.67 9.84 -1.45
N LEU A 30 -11.86 8.58 -1.86
CA LEU A 30 -10.74 7.66 -2.11
C LEU A 30 -9.96 8.03 -3.37
N ARG A 31 -10.63 8.53 -4.42
CA ARG A 31 -9.94 9.07 -5.61
C ARG A 31 -9.09 10.27 -5.25
N HIS A 32 -9.61 11.18 -4.43
CA HIS A 32 -8.83 12.32 -3.90
C HIS A 32 -7.63 11.85 -3.09
N PHE A 33 -7.82 10.92 -2.14
CA PHE A 33 -6.73 10.31 -1.39
C PHE A 33 -5.64 9.76 -2.32
N THR A 34 -6.05 8.96 -3.30
CA THR A 34 -5.14 8.29 -4.24
C THR A 34 -4.38 9.32 -5.08
N SER A 35 -5.07 10.33 -5.61
CA SER A 35 -4.46 11.41 -6.38
C SER A 35 -3.42 12.19 -5.56
N VAL A 36 -3.70 12.48 -4.28
CA VAL A 36 -2.74 13.16 -3.42
C VAL A 36 -1.55 12.25 -3.10
N MET A 37 -1.79 11.03 -2.63
CA MET A 37 -0.71 10.15 -2.14
C MET A 37 0.24 9.68 -3.24
N THR A 38 -0.26 9.46 -4.46
CA THR A 38 0.58 9.10 -5.61
C THR A 38 1.54 10.22 -6.04
N ALA A 39 1.29 11.48 -5.65
CA ALA A 39 2.22 12.58 -5.88
C ALA A 39 3.40 12.59 -4.89
N TRP A 40 3.28 11.89 -3.76
CA TRP A 40 4.32 11.81 -2.71
C TRP A 40 5.33 10.70 -3.00
N THR A 41 6.09 10.88 -4.08
CA THR A 41 7.12 9.95 -4.57
C THR A 41 8.46 10.14 -3.86
N GLU A 42 9.38 9.18 -4.02
CA GLU A 42 10.75 9.29 -3.48
C GLU A 42 11.50 10.55 -3.98
N PRO A 43 11.50 10.89 -5.29
CA PRO A 43 12.13 12.12 -5.75
C PRO A 43 11.51 13.38 -5.13
N GLU A 44 10.18 13.45 -5.02
CA GLU A 44 9.49 14.60 -4.44
C GLU A 44 9.82 14.75 -2.95
N MET A 45 9.75 13.65 -2.19
CA MET A 45 10.11 13.65 -0.77
C MET A 45 11.57 14.07 -0.55
N THR A 46 12.48 13.55 -1.37
CA THR A 46 13.91 13.88 -1.30
C THR A 46 14.14 15.35 -1.62
N ALA A 47 13.48 15.88 -2.66
CA ALA A 47 13.59 17.29 -3.04
C ALA A 47 13.04 18.22 -1.95
N LEU A 48 11.89 17.88 -1.36
CA LEU A 48 11.25 18.65 -0.29
C LEU A 48 12.11 18.71 0.98
N ALA A 49 12.66 17.57 1.42
CA ALA A 49 13.51 17.49 2.60
C ALA A 49 14.95 17.99 2.35
N GLY A 50 15.37 18.11 1.08
CA GLY A 50 16.75 18.42 0.70
C GLY A 50 17.73 17.27 0.97
N GLY A 51 17.25 16.04 0.85
CA GLY A 51 17.90 14.78 1.24
C GLY A 51 16.88 13.77 1.73
N PRO A 52 17.29 12.61 2.29
CA PRO A 52 16.37 11.67 2.90
C PRO A 52 15.56 12.32 4.03
N ALA A 53 14.23 12.16 4.00
CA ALA A 53 13.37 12.59 5.10
C ALA A 53 13.42 11.54 6.21
N ILE A 54 13.90 11.91 7.40
CA ILE A 54 14.07 10.99 8.54
C ILE A 54 13.20 11.52 9.68
N LEU A 55 12.34 10.69 10.24
CA LEU A 55 11.62 10.99 11.49
C LEU A 55 12.56 10.74 12.67
N ALA A 56 12.73 11.71 13.56
CA ALA A 56 13.36 11.44 14.84
C ALA A 56 12.48 10.46 15.67
N PRO A 57 13.04 9.70 16.63
CA PRO A 57 12.24 8.78 17.45
C PRO A 57 11.03 9.45 18.13
N SER A 58 11.17 10.70 18.57
CA SER A 58 10.07 11.47 19.16
C SER A 58 9.03 11.95 18.14
N GLU A 59 9.36 11.99 16.85
CA GLU A 59 8.45 12.42 15.78
C GLU A 59 7.64 11.24 15.20
N VAL A 60 7.95 9.99 15.55
CA VAL A 60 7.22 8.81 15.05
C VAL A 60 5.78 8.80 15.59
N GLU A 61 5.62 9.01 16.89
CA GLU A 61 4.30 9.12 17.52
C GLU A 61 3.56 10.39 17.03
N GLU A 62 4.26 11.53 16.91
CA GLU A 62 3.67 12.74 16.33
C GLU A 62 3.19 12.51 14.89
N ALA A 63 3.87 11.68 14.11
CA ALA A 63 3.45 11.35 12.75
C ALA A 63 2.13 10.57 12.73
N ASP A 64 2.00 9.62 13.65
CA ASP A 64 0.78 8.86 13.89
C ASP A 64 -0.38 9.76 14.36
N GLU A 65 -0.14 10.64 15.32
CA GLU A 65 -1.13 11.63 15.79
C GLU A 65 -1.55 12.61 14.68
N THR A 66 -0.59 13.07 13.87
CA THR A 66 -0.88 13.97 12.75
C THR A 66 -1.76 13.27 11.71
N ALA A 67 -1.50 12.00 11.41
CA ALA A 67 -2.35 11.21 10.53
C ALA A 67 -3.76 11.02 11.11
N ASP A 68 -3.89 10.83 12.43
CA ASP A 68 -5.20 10.72 13.11
C ASP A 68 -6.02 12.02 13.08
N SER A 69 -5.35 13.17 12.99
CA SER A 69 -6.02 14.47 12.85
C SER A 69 -6.60 14.73 11.45
N CYS A 70 -6.28 13.89 10.47
CA CYS A 70 -6.71 14.05 9.07
C CYS A 70 -8.23 13.87 8.93
N LEU A 71 -8.93 14.94 8.52
CA LEU A 71 -10.39 14.95 8.39
C LEU A 71 -10.86 13.98 7.29
N LEU A 72 -10.13 13.89 6.17
CA LEU A 72 -10.43 12.93 5.10
C LEU A 72 -10.44 11.49 5.63
N LEU A 73 -9.40 11.10 6.36
CA LEU A 73 -9.30 9.75 6.94
C LEU A 73 -10.43 9.50 7.94
N GLY A 74 -10.72 10.47 8.81
CA GLY A 74 -11.83 10.38 9.76
C GLY A 74 -13.20 10.19 9.10
N ARG A 75 -13.42 10.78 7.92
CA ARG A 75 -14.65 10.57 7.13
C ARG A 75 -14.66 9.21 6.44
N LEU A 76 -13.56 8.82 5.80
CA LEU A 76 -13.42 7.52 5.15
C LEU A 76 -13.61 6.37 6.15
N ALA A 77 -13.13 6.52 7.39
CA ALA A 77 -13.23 5.49 8.41
C ALA A 77 -14.69 5.15 8.80
N ARG A 78 -15.64 6.07 8.61
CA ARG A 78 -17.06 5.82 8.90
C ARG A 78 -17.68 4.79 7.95
N ASP A 79 -17.24 4.78 6.70
CA ASP A 79 -17.81 3.95 5.64
C ASP A 79 -16.89 2.76 5.28
N ALA A 80 -15.60 2.90 5.54
CA ALA A 80 -14.55 1.97 5.08
C ALA A 80 -13.42 1.82 6.11
N GLU A 81 -13.77 1.58 7.37
CA GLU A 81 -12.82 1.46 8.50
C GLU A 81 -11.66 0.49 8.22
N CYS A 82 -11.98 -0.66 7.60
CA CYS A 82 -10.98 -1.68 7.24
C CYS A 82 -9.87 -1.16 6.32
N LEU A 83 -10.14 -0.15 5.48
CA LEU A 83 -9.11 0.49 4.64
C LEU A 83 -8.25 1.47 5.44
N VAL A 84 -8.89 2.21 6.34
CA VAL A 84 -8.26 3.35 7.01
C VAL A 84 -7.41 2.92 8.20
N ARG A 85 -7.95 2.04 9.05
CA ARG A 85 -7.32 1.62 10.32
C ARG A 85 -7.21 0.10 10.46
N GLY A 86 -7.87 -0.64 9.60
CA GLY A 86 -8.01 -2.09 9.75
C GLY A 86 -9.08 -2.46 10.79
N PRO A 87 -9.17 -3.75 11.18
CA PRO A 87 -8.42 -4.85 10.58
C PRO A 87 -8.80 -5.08 9.11
N LEU A 88 -7.97 -5.85 8.40
CA LEU A 88 -8.23 -6.20 7.01
C LEU A 88 -9.56 -6.94 6.86
N ASP A 89 -10.37 -6.56 5.86
CA ASP A 89 -11.53 -7.37 5.47
C ASP A 89 -11.12 -8.45 4.48
N ARG A 90 -10.83 -9.64 5.01
CA ARG A 90 -10.33 -10.79 4.25
C ARG A 90 -11.33 -11.35 3.23
N THR A 91 -12.62 -11.01 3.30
CA THR A 91 -13.62 -11.54 2.35
C THR A 91 -13.78 -10.68 1.11
N ARG A 92 -13.15 -9.50 1.07
CA ARG A 92 -13.31 -8.52 -0.03
C ARG A 92 -12.01 -8.22 -0.76
N GLN A 93 -11.10 -9.19 -0.86
CA GLN A 93 -9.79 -8.94 -1.48
C GLN A 93 -9.89 -9.02 -3.00
N HIS A 94 -9.52 -7.93 -3.67
CA HIS A 94 -9.50 -7.88 -5.13
C HIS A 94 -8.05 -7.79 -5.64
N TRP A 95 -7.77 -8.60 -6.66
CA TRP A 95 -6.56 -8.51 -7.48
C TRP A 95 -6.93 -8.00 -8.88
N ILE A 96 -6.01 -7.28 -9.51
CA ILE A 96 -6.22 -6.78 -10.87
C ILE A 96 -5.15 -7.35 -11.79
N GLY A 97 -5.61 -8.20 -12.71
CA GLY A 97 -4.83 -8.64 -13.85
C GLY A 97 -4.83 -7.54 -14.90
N THR A 98 -3.65 -7.12 -15.34
CA THR A 98 -3.53 -6.18 -16.46
C THR A 98 -3.09 -6.93 -17.71
N ALA A 99 -3.39 -6.37 -18.87
CA ALA A 99 -2.81 -6.83 -20.11
C ALA A 99 -1.27 -6.86 -20.03
N PRO A 100 -0.62 -7.75 -20.79
CA PRO A 100 0.82 -7.68 -21.00
C PRO A 100 1.24 -6.30 -21.53
N HIS A 101 2.42 -5.84 -21.10
CA HIS A 101 3.04 -4.63 -21.64
C HIS A 101 4.54 -4.87 -21.85
N GLU A 102 5.25 -3.90 -22.44
CA GLU A 102 6.66 -4.08 -22.85
C GLU A 102 7.58 -4.55 -21.73
N LEU A 103 7.33 -4.15 -20.48
CA LEU A 103 8.12 -4.58 -19.31
C LEU A 103 7.63 -5.92 -18.71
N MET A 104 6.42 -6.39 -19.07
CA MET A 104 5.82 -7.65 -18.60
C MET A 104 4.99 -8.33 -19.70
N PRO A 105 5.62 -8.96 -20.72
CA PRO A 105 4.96 -9.48 -21.91
C PRO A 105 4.15 -10.79 -21.69
N HIS A 106 4.27 -11.42 -20.52
CA HIS A 106 3.66 -12.71 -20.22
C HIS A 106 2.69 -12.67 -19.02
N ARG A 107 2.00 -11.53 -18.79
CA ARG A 107 0.99 -11.45 -17.71
C ARG A 107 -0.17 -12.41 -17.96
N ARG A 108 -0.49 -13.20 -16.95
CA ARG A 108 -1.62 -14.12 -16.95
C ARG A 108 -2.92 -13.38 -16.63
N PRO A 109 -4.05 -13.85 -17.20
CA PRO A 109 -5.34 -13.22 -16.98
C PRO A 109 -5.87 -13.42 -15.55
N ALA A 110 -5.58 -14.57 -14.91
CA ALA A 110 -6.03 -14.91 -13.57
C ALA A 110 -4.83 -15.21 -12.65
N PRO A 111 -4.92 -14.92 -11.34
CA PRO A 111 -3.93 -15.37 -10.38
C PRO A 111 -4.14 -16.86 -10.10
N ASP A 112 -3.06 -17.62 -9.89
CA ASP A 112 -3.17 -19.04 -9.58
C ASP A 112 -2.03 -19.49 -8.63
N GLN A 113 -2.26 -20.58 -7.90
CA GLN A 113 -1.32 -21.06 -6.88
C GLN A 113 0.00 -21.56 -7.47
N GLU A 114 -0.02 -22.19 -8.65
CA GLU A 114 1.17 -22.74 -9.29
C GLU A 114 2.16 -21.65 -9.70
N HIS A 115 1.67 -20.43 -9.93
CA HIS A 115 2.44 -19.27 -10.35
C HIS A 115 2.60 -18.23 -9.23
N PHE A 116 2.21 -18.57 -8.00
CA PHE A 116 2.45 -17.75 -6.83
C PHE A 116 3.93 -17.83 -6.42
N THR A 117 4.62 -16.69 -6.45
CA THR A 117 6.02 -16.61 -6.01
C THR A 117 6.11 -16.33 -4.52
N ALA A 118 6.25 -17.37 -3.70
CA ALA A 118 6.49 -17.20 -2.26
C ALA A 118 7.86 -16.52 -2.00
N PRO A 119 7.99 -15.66 -0.97
CA PRO A 119 9.28 -15.18 -0.52
C PRO A 119 10.21 -16.32 -0.10
N GLY A 120 11.52 -16.20 -0.36
CA GLY A 120 12.54 -17.14 0.10
C GLY A 120 13.12 -18.11 -0.95
N GLY A 121 12.74 -17.96 -2.22
CA GLY A 121 13.42 -18.62 -3.33
C GLY A 121 14.76 -17.93 -3.68
N ASP A 122 14.77 -17.15 -4.76
CA ASP A 122 15.97 -16.47 -5.24
C ASP A 122 16.34 -15.23 -4.42
N PRO A 123 17.64 -14.89 -4.34
CA PRO A 123 18.08 -13.64 -3.73
C PRO A 123 17.56 -12.47 -4.55
N THR A 124 16.61 -11.75 -3.98
CA THR A 124 16.03 -10.56 -4.59
C THR A 124 16.58 -9.30 -3.94
N PRO A 125 16.70 -8.18 -4.70
CA PRO A 125 17.06 -6.91 -4.10
C PRO A 125 16.06 -6.56 -2.98
N PRO A 126 16.54 -6.09 -1.82
CA PRO A 126 15.65 -5.65 -0.76
C PRO A 126 14.73 -4.54 -1.25
N SER A 127 13.49 -4.57 -0.78
CA SER A 127 12.46 -3.62 -1.17
C SER A 127 11.45 -3.46 -0.03
N THR A 128 10.93 -2.24 0.13
CA THR A 128 9.82 -1.96 1.04
C THR A 128 8.46 -2.33 0.46
N LYS A 129 8.41 -2.64 -0.85
CA LYS A 129 7.24 -3.12 -1.60
C LYS A 129 7.70 -4.05 -2.75
N PRO A 130 7.98 -5.34 -2.47
CA PRO A 130 8.54 -6.27 -3.45
C PRO A 130 7.48 -6.72 -4.48
N PHE A 131 7.35 -6.04 -5.62
CA PHE A 131 6.34 -6.34 -6.64
C PHE A 131 6.48 -7.71 -7.33
N HIS A 132 7.65 -8.35 -7.24
CA HIS A 132 7.94 -9.66 -7.81
C HIS A 132 7.73 -10.83 -6.83
N LEU A 133 7.36 -10.53 -5.58
CA LEU A 133 7.08 -11.52 -4.55
C LEU A 133 5.61 -11.44 -4.13
N GLY A 134 5.05 -12.61 -3.82
CA GLY A 134 3.71 -12.74 -3.29
C GLY A 134 2.63 -12.31 -4.26
N LEU A 135 1.51 -11.83 -3.70
CA LEU A 135 0.38 -11.31 -4.45
C LEU A 135 -0.15 -10.04 -3.78
N TYR A 136 -0.27 -8.95 -4.53
CA TYR A 136 -0.87 -7.72 -4.02
C TYR A 136 -2.37 -7.68 -4.27
N THR A 137 -3.15 -7.49 -3.22
CA THR A 137 -4.58 -7.17 -3.33
C THR A 137 -4.85 -5.80 -2.76
N SER A 138 -6.04 -5.27 -3.06
CA SER A 138 -6.65 -4.18 -2.29
C SER A 138 -8.02 -4.63 -1.84
N THR A 139 -8.46 -4.14 -0.69
CA THR A 139 -9.80 -4.44 -0.17
C THR A 139 -10.84 -3.67 -0.99
N ALA A 140 -11.80 -4.40 -1.55
CA ALA A 140 -12.92 -3.85 -2.29
C ALA A 140 -13.92 -3.16 -1.36
N ARG A 141 -14.54 -2.09 -1.87
CA ARG A 141 -15.70 -1.49 -1.20
C ARG A 141 -16.89 -2.43 -1.29
N ARG A 142 -17.88 -2.26 -0.39
CA ARG A 142 -19.10 -3.07 -0.42
C ARG A 142 -19.82 -2.99 -1.77
N ASP A 143 -19.85 -1.80 -2.36
CA ASP A 143 -20.56 -1.51 -3.61
C ASP A 143 -19.63 -0.98 -4.71
N GLY A 144 -18.34 -1.30 -4.66
CA GLY A 144 -17.39 -0.72 -5.61
C GLY A 144 -16.02 -1.38 -5.63
N PRO A 145 -15.13 -0.93 -6.52
CA PRO A 145 -13.83 -1.56 -6.68
C PRO A 145 -12.89 -1.23 -5.51
N GLY A 146 -11.81 -1.99 -5.41
CA GLY A 146 -10.69 -1.70 -4.50
C GLY A 146 -9.81 -0.55 -5.01
N MET A 147 -8.91 -0.07 -4.16
CA MET A 147 -8.08 1.09 -4.46
C MET A 147 -7.10 0.89 -5.61
N TRP A 148 -6.66 -0.34 -5.89
CA TRP A 148 -5.85 -0.62 -7.08
C TRP A 148 -6.58 -0.23 -8.36
N ARG A 149 -7.89 -0.44 -8.44
CA ARG A 149 -8.66 -0.05 -9.62
C ARG A 149 -8.77 1.47 -9.72
N MET A 150 -9.02 2.13 -8.61
CA MET A 150 -9.09 3.60 -8.57
C MET A 150 -7.77 4.23 -9.02
N PHE A 151 -6.64 3.68 -8.56
CA PHE A 151 -5.31 4.10 -9.00
C PHE A 151 -5.14 3.96 -10.52
N LEU A 152 -5.54 2.81 -11.08
CA LEU A 152 -5.47 2.58 -12.52
C LEU A 152 -6.38 3.54 -13.31
N ASP A 153 -7.60 3.77 -12.84
CA ASP A 153 -8.57 4.68 -13.46
C ASP A 153 -8.10 6.15 -13.46
N LEU A 154 -7.19 6.54 -12.56
CA LEU A 154 -6.57 7.87 -12.55
C LEU A 154 -5.49 8.08 -13.63
N GLY A 155 -5.14 7.04 -14.40
CA GLY A 155 -4.32 7.16 -15.62
C GLY A 155 -2.92 6.57 -15.51
N SER A 156 -2.79 5.29 -15.18
CA SER A 156 -1.50 4.59 -15.24
C SER A 156 -1.12 4.24 -16.67
N SER A 157 -0.04 4.83 -17.19
CA SER A 157 0.53 4.48 -18.50
C SER A 157 1.23 3.11 -18.53
N LEU A 158 1.56 2.55 -17.36
CA LEU A 158 2.27 1.28 -17.23
C LEU A 158 1.36 0.05 -17.36
N HIS A 159 0.05 0.25 -17.29
CA HIS A 159 -0.94 -0.81 -17.24
C HIS A 159 -2.02 -0.57 -18.29
N PRO A 160 -1.74 -0.85 -19.57
CA PRO A 160 -2.75 -0.70 -20.61
C PRO A 160 -3.96 -1.61 -20.34
N ARG A 161 -5.15 -1.14 -20.73
CA ARG A 161 -6.37 -1.94 -20.76
C ARG A 161 -6.25 -3.05 -21.84
N PRO A 162 -6.96 -4.19 -21.72
CA PRO A 162 -7.98 -4.47 -20.73
C PRO A 162 -7.44 -4.84 -19.35
N TRP A 163 -8.26 -4.59 -18.33
CA TRP A 163 -8.00 -5.04 -16.96
C TRP A 163 -9.06 -6.05 -16.54
N GLN A 164 -8.66 -7.04 -15.77
CA GLN A 164 -9.53 -8.06 -15.21
C GLN A 164 -9.46 -7.99 -13.69
N THR A 165 -10.58 -7.67 -13.07
CA THR A 165 -10.69 -7.60 -11.61
C THR A 165 -11.18 -8.95 -11.09
N TRP A 166 -10.41 -9.56 -10.20
CA TRP A 166 -10.71 -10.84 -9.58
C TRP A 166 -10.94 -10.68 -8.09
N GLU A 167 -12.02 -11.25 -7.58
CA GLU A 167 -12.21 -11.48 -6.15
C GLU A 167 -11.44 -12.72 -5.72
N LEU A 168 -10.75 -12.59 -4.58
CA LEU A 168 -9.92 -13.62 -3.97
C LEU A 168 -10.37 -13.87 -2.54
N PRO A 169 -11.37 -14.76 -2.33
CA PRO A 169 -11.82 -15.10 -0.99
C PRO A 169 -10.69 -15.80 -0.24
N VAL A 170 -10.27 -15.23 0.90
CA VAL A 170 -9.27 -15.86 1.77
C VAL A 170 -9.97 -16.93 2.59
N THR A 171 -9.69 -18.21 2.33
CA THR A 171 -10.41 -19.33 2.93
C THR A 171 -9.67 -20.04 4.05
N ASP A 172 -8.35 -19.87 4.13
CA ASP A 172 -7.56 -20.46 5.22
C ASP A 172 -7.79 -19.67 6.52
N PRO A 173 -8.51 -20.20 7.52
CA PRO A 173 -8.74 -19.47 8.77
C PRO A 173 -7.44 -19.15 9.53
N ALA A 174 -6.37 -19.92 9.32
CA ALA A 174 -5.06 -19.73 9.93
C ALA A 174 -4.17 -18.70 9.18
N ALA A 175 -4.64 -18.15 8.06
CA ALA A 175 -3.91 -17.12 7.33
C ALA A 175 -3.93 -15.78 8.09
N ASP A 176 -3.02 -15.64 9.04
CA ASP A 176 -2.84 -14.41 9.82
C ASP A 176 -2.23 -13.30 8.97
N VAL A 177 -2.69 -12.07 9.19
CA VAL A 177 -2.27 -10.89 8.43
C VAL A 177 -1.82 -9.81 9.41
N LEU A 178 -0.55 -9.42 9.30
CA LEU A 178 -0.02 -8.31 10.06
C LEU A 178 -0.58 -6.99 9.50
N GLY A 179 -1.31 -6.25 10.34
CA GLY A 179 -1.74 -4.89 10.03
C GLY A 179 -0.65 -3.87 10.34
N ILE A 180 -0.38 -2.97 9.41
CA ILE A 180 0.44 -1.78 9.61
C ILE A 180 -0.53 -0.59 9.63
N GLY A 181 -0.79 -0.06 10.82
CA GLY A 181 -1.73 1.02 11.10
C GLY A 181 -1.06 2.40 11.12
N GLY A 182 0.26 2.46 11.28
CA GLY A 182 1.00 3.70 11.49
C GLY A 182 2.49 3.64 11.16
N ALA A 183 3.16 4.77 11.43
CA ALA A 183 4.62 4.88 11.35
C ALA A 183 5.32 4.01 12.41
N SER A 184 4.77 3.97 13.62
CA SER A 184 5.26 3.11 14.70
C SER A 184 5.20 1.62 14.34
N ASP A 185 4.09 1.18 13.74
CA ASP A 185 3.90 -0.21 13.31
C ASP A 185 4.87 -0.59 12.18
N TRP A 186 5.13 0.33 11.24
CA TRP A 186 6.12 0.12 10.17
C TRP A 186 7.52 -0.08 10.75
N ALA A 187 7.94 0.79 11.68
CA ALA A 187 9.23 0.67 12.34
C ALA A 187 9.34 -0.63 13.15
N ALA A 188 8.30 -1.01 13.88
CA ALA A 188 8.26 -2.26 14.63
C ALA A 188 8.33 -3.49 13.71
N PHE A 189 7.63 -3.47 12.57
CA PHE A 189 7.66 -4.54 11.58
C PHE A 189 9.06 -4.72 10.98
N VAL A 190 9.68 -3.62 10.50
CA VAL A 190 11.04 -3.67 9.94
C VAL A 190 12.06 -4.07 10.99
N GLY A 191 11.94 -3.56 12.22
CA GLY A 191 12.81 -3.95 13.34
C GLY A 191 12.65 -5.41 13.77
N ARG A 192 11.47 -6.01 13.60
CA ARG A 192 11.24 -7.44 13.87
C ARG A 192 11.81 -8.35 12.79
N TYR A 193 11.79 -7.93 11.54
CA TYR A 193 12.32 -8.68 10.40
C TYR A 193 13.38 -7.89 9.65
N PRO A 194 14.56 -7.63 10.24
CA PRO A 194 15.54 -6.75 9.62
C PRO A 194 16.32 -7.44 8.51
N LEU A 195 16.46 -6.75 7.38
CA LEU A 195 17.39 -7.04 6.29
C LEU A 195 18.21 -5.78 6.00
N VAL A 196 19.42 -5.73 6.54
CA VAL A 196 20.31 -4.56 6.46
C VAL A 196 21.00 -4.48 5.09
N ARG A 197 21.00 -3.28 4.48
CA ARG A 197 21.79 -2.92 3.30
C ARG A 197 22.29 -1.47 3.39
N GLY A 198 23.58 -1.33 3.66
CA GLY A 198 24.15 -0.02 3.98
C GLY A 198 23.50 0.53 5.25
N ASP A 199 23.07 1.78 5.21
CA ASP A 199 22.40 2.44 6.34
C ASP A 199 20.88 2.17 6.40
N ASP A 200 20.33 1.52 5.36
CA ASP A 200 18.91 1.24 5.25
C ASP A 200 18.60 -0.21 5.71
N VAL A 201 17.52 -0.34 6.47
CA VAL A 201 16.96 -1.61 6.95
C VAL A 201 15.65 -1.86 6.22
N TYR A 202 15.58 -2.97 5.52
CA TYR A 202 14.40 -3.41 4.79
C TYR A 202 13.71 -4.54 5.55
N PRO A 203 12.41 -4.77 5.33
CA PRO A 203 11.76 -5.98 5.82
C PRO A 203 12.31 -7.23 5.11
N ASP A 204 12.73 -8.22 5.89
CA ASP A 204 13.03 -9.58 5.44
C ASP A 204 11.72 -10.33 5.20
N TRP A 205 11.20 -10.21 3.98
CA TRP A 205 9.94 -10.83 3.58
C TRP A 205 9.93 -12.36 3.70
N ALA A 206 11.08 -13.01 3.57
CA ALA A 206 11.19 -14.46 3.72
C ALA A 206 10.99 -14.88 5.18
N LYS A 207 11.51 -14.12 6.14
CA LYS A 207 11.22 -14.33 7.56
C LYS A 207 9.80 -13.94 7.92
N ALA A 208 9.30 -12.80 7.43
CA ALA A 208 7.93 -12.38 7.68
C ALA A 208 6.90 -13.42 7.18
N ALA A 209 7.17 -14.08 6.05
CA ALA A 209 6.33 -15.13 5.48
C ALA A 209 6.24 -16.41 6.34
N GLN A 210 7.13 -16.59 7.32
CA GLN A 210 7.06 -17.71 8.28
C GLN A 210 5.98 -17.46 9.32
N ASP A 211 5.83 -16.20 9.74
CA ASP A 211 4.89 -15.80 10.80
C ASP A 211 3.52 -15.42 10.22
N PHE A 212 3.48 -14.72 9.08
CA PHE A 212 2.26 -14.12 8.53
C PHE A 212 1.97 -14.60 7.10
N ALA A 213 0.69 -14.78 6.79
CA ALA A 213 0.22 -15.04 5.44
C ALA A 213 0.18 -13.78 4.58
N GLY A 214 0.08 -12.60 5.21
CA GLY A 214 0.16 -11.32 4.52
C GLY A 214 0.49 -10.14 5.42
N VAL A 215 0.77 -9.00 4.79
CA VAL A 215 1.00 -7.71 5.43
C VAL A 215 0.09 -6.67 4.79
N HIS A 216 -0.77 -6.05 5.60
CA HIS A 216 -1.75 -5.06 5.18
C HIS A 216 -1.32 -3.65 5.58
N MET A 217 -1.07 -2.79 4.61
CA MET A 217 -0.78 -1.38 4.83
C MET A 217 -2.06 -0.55 4.71
N THR A 218 -2.47 0.07 5.80
CA THR A 218 -3.67 0.91 5.88
C THR A 218 -3.43 2.30 5.30
N LEU A 219 -4.51 3.03 4.99
CA LEU A 219 -4.42 4.43 4.55
C LEU A 219 -3.80 5.34 5.61
N ARG A 220 -4.09 5.11 6.89
CA ARG A 220 -3.48 5.85 8.00
C ARG A 220 -1.96 5.63 8.02
N ALA A 221 -1.51 4.38 7.88
CA ALA A 221 -0.08 4.08 7.83
C ALA A 221 0.62 4.73 6.63
N ILE A 222 -0.02 4.73 5.45
CA ILE A 222 0.51 5.40 4.26
C ILE A 222 0.70 6.89 4.52
N VAL A 223 -0.28 7.56 5.13
CA VAL A 223 -0.16 8.98 5.48
C VAL A 223 0.97 9.21 6.48
N ALA A 224 1.09 8.39 7.52
CA ALA A 224 2.07 8.57 8.58
C ALA A 224 3.52 8.23 8.14
N ALA A 225 3.71 7.16 7.36
CA ALA A 225 5.01 6.55 7.12
C ALA A 225 5.59 6.81 5.72
N GLN A 226 4.75 7.03 4.69
CA GLN A 226 5.25 7.07 3.30
C GLN A 226 6.32 8.14 3.11
N GLY A 227 7.44 7.73 2.53
CA GLY A 227 8.57 8.62 2.23
C GLY A 227 9.43 9.03 3.43
N PHE A 228 9.14 8.54 4.63
CA PHE A 228 9.97 8.78 5.81
C PHE A 228 10.80 7.54 6.17
N ARG A 229 12.09 7.76 6.43
CA ARG A 229 12.94 6.78 7.10
C ARG A 229 12.75 6.88 8.61
N ILE A 230 12.73 5.74 9.30
CA ILE A 230 12.43 5.70 10.74
C ILE A 230 13.53 4.93 11.48
N PRO A 231 14.08 5.45 12.59
CA PRO A 231 15.08 4.75 13.39
C PRO A 231 14.58 3.39 13.87
N VAL A 232 15.41 2.37 13.69
CA VAL A 232 15.27 1.01 14.23
C VAL A 232 16.61 0.56 14.80
N THR A 233 16.64 -0.55 15.53
CA THR A 233 17.86 -1.03 16.21
C THR A 233 19.08 -1.13 15.28
N ASP A 234 18.89 -1.62 14.06
CA ASP A 234 19.97 -1.93 13.11
C ASP A 234 20.21 -0.83 12.06
N GLY A 235 19.62 0.37 12.21
CA GLY A 235 19.80 1.48 11.27
C GLY A 235 18.53 2.29 11.06
N LEU A 236 18.27 2.69 9.81
CA LEU A 236 17.04 3.39 9.43
C LEU A 236 16.14 2.46 8.63
N ALA A 237 14.92 2.22 9.10
CA ALA A 237 13.90 1.56 8.28
C ALA A 237 13.74 2.34 6.98
N ALA A 238 13.91 1.64 5.85
CA ALA A 238 13.77 2.22 4.53
C ALA A 238 12.36 2.80 4.36
N ALA A 239 12.26 3.92 3.64
CA ALA A 239 11.00 4.61 3.45
C ALA A 239 10.02 3.76 2.62
N PRO A 240 8.78 3.54 3.08
CA PRO A 240 7.78 2.84 2.29
C PRO A 240 7.17 3.77 1.24
N PHE A 241 6.81 3.19 0.08
CA PHE A 241 6.03 3.85 -0.99
C PHE A 241 4.93 2.89 -1.45
N TRP A 242 3.84 2.85 -0.68
CA TRP A 242 2.72 1.95 -0.95
C TRP A 242 1.59 2.63 -1.71
N ASP A 243 1.49 3.96 -1.61
CA ASP A 243 0.61 4.91 -2.30
C ASP A 243 -0.88 4.75 -2.01
N ILE A 244 -1.36 3.53 -1.91
CA ILE A 244 -2.76 3.14 -1.69
C ILE A 244 -2.83 1.95 -0.73
N GLU A 245 -4.00 1.74 -0.13
CA GLU A 245 -4.25 0.53 0.67
C GLU A 245 -3.92 -0.70 -0.17
N SER A 246 -3.17 -1.61 0.43
CA SER A 246 -2.82 -2.87 -0.20
C SER A 246 -2.48 -3.92 0.86
N VAL A 247 -2.69 -5.17 0.48
CA VAL A 247 -2.19 -6.33 1.20
C VAL A 247 -1.18 -7.04 0.32
N LEU A 248 0.03 -7.24 0.82
CA LEU A 248 0.97 -8.18 0.23
C LEU A 248 0.75 -9.54 0.87
N TRP A 249 0.22 -10.49 0.11
CA TRP A 249 0.11 -11.88 0.54
C TRP A 249 1.43 -12.62 0.29
N LEU A 250 2.01 -13.13 1.37
CA LEU A 250 3.28 -13.85 1.40
C LEU A 250 3.09 -15.37 1.24
N ARG A 251 1.85 -15.86 1.42
CA ARG A 251 1.45 -17.25 1.17
C ARG A 251 0.15 -17.30 0.37
N TRP A 252 0.00 -18.33 -0.46
CA TRP A 252 -1.27 -18.60 -1.12
C TRP A 252 -2.29 -19.13 -0.11
N CYS A 253 -3.38 -18.39 0.09
CA CYS A 253 -4.42 -18.69 1.09
C CYS A 253 -5.85 -18.47 0.55
N PHE A 254 -5.97 -18.42 -0.78
CA PHE A 254 -7.22 -18.12 -1.46
C PHE A 254 -7.92 -19.38 -1.96
N ALA A 255 -9.24 -19.32 -2.00
CA ALA A 255 -10.03 -20.22 -2.85
C ALA A 255 -9.86 -19.88 -4.33
N THR A 256 -10.59 -20.61 -5.18
CA THR A 256 -10.67 -20.33 -6.61
C THR A 256 -11.04 -18.86 -6.87
N PRO A 257 -10.20 -18.10 -7.58
CA PRO A 257 -10.49 -16.72 -7.94
C PRO A 257 -11.79 -16.58 -8.73
N ARG A 258 -12.55 -15.52 -8.47
CA ARG A 258 -13.79 -15.21 -9.20
C ARG A 258 -13.64 -13.92 -9.99
N LEU A 259 -13.84 -13.97 -11.31
CA LEU A 259 -13.83 -12.77 -12.13
C LEU A 259 -15.05 -11.89 -11.78
N VAL A 260 -14.79 -10.62 -11.50
CA VAL A 260 -15.80 -9.62 -11.12
C VAL A 260 -16.10 -8.68 -12.29
N GLU A 261 -15.06 -8.21 -12.98
CA GLU A 261 -15.20 -7.19 -14.01
C GLU A 261 -14.09 -7.33 -15.07
N ILE A 262 -14.41 -6.98 -16.31
CA ILE A 262 -13.42 -6.70 -17.36
C ILE A 262 -13.57 -5.24 -17.79
N THR A 263 -12.52 -4.45 -17.60
CA THR A 263 -12.41 -3.10 -18.17
C THR A 263 -11.98 -3.23 -19.62
N ALA A 264 -12.85 -2.82 -20.53
CA ALA A 264 -12.57 -2.89 -21.96
C ALA A 264 -11.34 -2.03 -22.34
N PRO A 265 -10.64 -2.36 -23.44
CA PRO A 265 -9.68 -1.45 -24.06
C PRO A 265 -10.31 -0.09 -24.33
N ASP A 266 -9.50 0.97 -24.33
CA ASP A 266 -9.98 2.26 -24.83
C ASP A 266 -10.42 2.09 -26.29
N SER A 267 -11.67 2.46 -26.59
CA SER A 267 -12.15 2.57 -27.95
C SER A 267 -11.18 3.52 -28.68
N ARG A 268 -10.41 3.01 -29.64
CA ARG A 268 -9.65 3.90 -30.51
C ARG A 268 -10.65 4.88 -31.15
N PRO A 269 -10.40 6.20 -31.10
CA PRO A 269 -11.20 7.15 -31.86
C PRO A 269 -11.14 6.86 -33.36
#